data_AF-A0A2T0K5B1-F1
#
_entry.id   AF-A0A2T0K5B1-F1
#
_cell.length_a   1.000
_cell.length_b   1.000
_cell.length_c   1.000
_cell.angle_alpha   90.00
_cell.angle_beta   90.00
_cell.angle_gamma   90.00
#
_symmetry.space_group_name_H-M   'P 1'
#
loop_
_entity.id
_entity.type
_entity.pdbx_description
1 polymer ?
#
loop_
_entity_poly.entity_id
_entity_poly.type
_entity_poly.pdbx_seq_one_letter_code
_entity_poly.pdbx_strand_id
1 'polypeptide(L)'
;MGYSTDFAGQVAIVPPLNPSEVEYLDRFAETRHELRDAGPYAVSGFGLAAEDMYGGNEPPPQQPGYWCKWVPTAAGDALTWNGAEKFYDAEVWLAYLIDTFLRPGSAIRGETAPGWVLPPLFEHFTCDHVLNGVIVAQGEEEDDRWRIEVRDNVVHVVRPPSWPADGESADGEPADGRPAGGGSAGEGPAGGGSAGEGPADDHVFVVGANGDLRDLGPAVSNGFEN
;
A
#
# COMPACT_ATOMS: atom_id res chain seq x y z
N MET A 1 18.30 3.52 9.15
CA MET A 1 18.45 4.31 7.91
C MET A 1 17.21 4.04 7.09
N GLY A 2 16.49 5.05 6.61
CA GLY A 2 15.24 4.83 5.90
C GLY A 2 15.34 5.36 4.49
N TYR A 3 14.89 4.56 3.52
CA TYR A 3 14.79 4.95 2.13
C TYR A 3 13.75 6.07 1.99
N SER A 4 14.09 7.16 1.31
CA SER A 4 13.12 8.20 0.94
C SER A 4 12.45 7.85 -0.38
N THR A 5 11.12 7.91 -0.40
CA THR A 5 10.31 7.77 -1.61
C THR A 5 9.31 8.91 -1.68
N ASP A 6 9.26 9.57 -2.83
CA ASP A 6 8.28 10.60 -3.14
C ASP A 6 7.21 10.06 -4.09
N PHE A 7 5.97 10.46 -3.87
CA PHE A 7 4.83 10.10 -4.72
C PHE A 7 4.17 11.36 -5.29
N ALA A 8 3.94 11.38 -6.59
CA ALA A 8 3.31 12.50 -7.30
C ALA A 8 2.15 12.01 -8.17
N GLY A 9 1.04 12.74 -8.15
CA GLY A 9 -0.19 12.39 -8.86
C GLY A 9 -1.35 12.16 -7.90
N GLN A 10 -2.43 11.60 -8.42
CA GLN A 10 -3.62 11.27 -7.65
C GLN A 10 -4.43 10.16 -8.30
N VAL A 11 -5.25 9.48 -7.51
CA VAL A 11 -6.24 8.50 -7.99
C VAL A 11 -7.62 9.09 -7.82
N ALA A 12 -8.29 9.42 -8.91
CA ALA A 12 -9.64 9.97 -8.90
C ALA A 12 -10.66 8.93 -8.39
N ILE A 13 -11.68 9.40 -7.68
CA ILE A 13 -12.76 8.60 -7.08
C ILE A 13 -14.09 9.09 -7.64
N VAL A 14 -14.88 8.17 -8.23
CA VAL A 14 -16.20 8.48 -8.80
C VAL A 14 -17.23 7.44 -8.37
N PRO A 15 -18.37 7.82 -7.75
CA PRO A 15 -18.69 9.18 -7.27
C PRO A 15 -17.72 9.62 -6.15
N PRO A 16 -17.61 10.93 -5.85
CA PRO A 16 -16.79 11.40 -4.73
C PRO A 16 -17.26 10.81 -3.39
N LEU A 17 -16.31 10.62 -2.48
CA LEU A 17 -16.57 10.21 -1.11
C LEU A 17 -17.45 11.21 -0.40
N ASN A 18 -18.32 10.71 0.48
CA ASN A 18 -19.09 11.55 1.37
C ASN A 18 -18.27 11.97 2.61
N PRO A 19 -18.72 12.97 3.40
CA PRO A 19 -17.96 13.47 4.53
C PRO A 19 -17.58 12.42 5.58
N SER A 20 -18.42 11.39 5.80
CA SER A 20 -18.13 10.32 6.76
C SER A 20 -17.03 9.37 6.26
N GLU A 21 -16.97 9.13 4.96
CA GLU A 21 -15.90 8.33 4.33
C GLU A 21 -14.57 9.07 4.36
N VAL A 22 -14.58 10.37 4.01
CA VAL A 22 -13.40 11.24 4.10
C VAL A 22 -12.89 11.27 5.54
N GLU A 23 -13.76 11.57 6.50
CA GLU A 23 -13.38 11.65 7.91
C GLU A 23 -12.78 10.34 8.44
N TYR A 24 -13.36 9.20 8.09
CA TYR A 24 -12.82 7.91 8.51
C TYR A 24 -11.45 7.64 7.89
N LEU A 25 -11.29 7.84 6.58
CA LEU A 25 -10.04 7.54 5.87
C LEU A 25 -8.89 8.47 6.25
N ASP A 26 -9.18 9.73 6.55
CA ASP A 26 -8.19 10.65 7.12
C ASP A 26 -7.65 10.11 8.45
N ARG A 27 -8.54 9.70 9.36
CA ARG A 27 -8.11 9.11 10.64
C ARG A 27 -7.46 7.75 10.49
N PHE A 28 -7.87 6.98 9.51
CA PHE A 28 -7.25 5.71 9.18
C PHE A 28 -5.77 5.92 8.84
N ALA A 29 -5.45 6.89 7.98
CA ALA A 29 -4.08 7.24 7.62
C ALA A 29 -3.25 7.81 8.80
N GLU A 30 -3.90 8.49 9.76
CA GLU A 30 -3.25 8.98 10.98
C GLU A 30 -3.09 7.91 12.08
N THR A 31 -3.70 6.74 11.90
CA THR A 31 -3.67 5.67 12.89
C THR A 31 -2.53 4.71 12.59
N ARG A 32 -1.68 4.44 13.59
CA ARG A 32 -0.74 3.31 13.49
C ARG A 32 -1.53 2.01 13.48
N HIS A 33 -1.37 1.18 12.47
CA HIS A 33 -2.03 -0.11 12.34
C HIS A 33 -1.23 -1.19 13.07
N GLU A 34 -1.76 -1.67 14.19
CA GLU A 34 -1.17 -2.72 15.01
C GLU A 34 -2.24 -3.79 15.25
N LEU A 35 -1.82 -5.01 15.58
CA LEU A 35 -2.75 -6.06 15.97
C LEU A 35 -3.58 -5.60 17.17
N ARG A 36 -4.91 -5.64 17.07
CA ARG A 36 -5.86 -5.18 18.11
C ARG A 36 -7.00 -6.16 18.32
N ASP A 37 -7.45 -6.27 19.58
CA ASP A 37 -8.64 -7.05 19.93
C ASP A 37 -9.92 -6.48 19.28
N ALA A 38 -10.00 -5.16 19.14
CA ALA A 38 -11.09 -4.46 18.47
C ALA A 38 -11.13 -4.68 16.93
N GLY A 39 -10.12 -5.35 16.36
CA GLY A 39 -10.04 -5.64 14.93
C GLY A 39 -9.36 -4.55 14.08
N PRO A 40 -9.23 -4.78 12.76
CA PRO A 40 -8.40 -3.97 11.87
C PRO A 40 -9.01 -2.60 11.51
N TYR A 41 -10.31 -2.42 11.71
CA TYR A 41 -11.03 -1.18 11.37
C TYR A 41 -11.11 -0.18 12.53
N ALA A 42 -10.54 -0.54 13.68
CA ALA A 42 -10.46 0.33 14.83
C ALA A 42 -9.47 1.47 14.58
N VAL A 43 -9.98 2.70 14.49
CA VAL A 43 -9.19 3.93 14.37
C VAL A 43 -9.40 4.82 15.59
N SER A 44 -8.44 5.69 15.91
CA SER A 44 -8.57 6.53 17.11
C SER A 44 -9.74 7.52 17.00
N GLY A 45 -10.61 7.51 18.03
CA GLY A 45 -11.85 8.27 18.03
C GLY A 45 -13.08 7.43 17.65
N PHE A 46 -14.25 8.08 17.54
CA PHE A 46 -15.54 7.42 17.25
C PHE A 46 -16.01 6.36 18.26
N GLY A 47 -15.72 6.57 19.54
CA GLY A 47 -16.24 5.72 20.61
C GLY A 47 -15.40 4.48 20.93
N LEU A 48 -14.22 4.36 20.31
CA LEU A 48 -13.19 3.41 20.72
C LEU A 48 -12.34 4.04 21.82
N ALA A 49 -12.27 3.39 22.99
CA ALA A 49 -11.40 3.87 24.05
C ALA A 49 -9.94 3.64 23.62
N ALA A 50 -9.03 4.53 24.02
CA ALA A 50 -7.58 4.33 23.79
C ALA A 50 -7.08 2.99 24.39
N GLU A 51 -7.81 2.48 25.40
CA GLU A 51 -7.64 1.18 26.04
C GLU A 51 -7.88 0.02 25.07
N ASP A 52 -8.85 0.17 24.16
CA ASP A 52 -9.20 -0.82 23.11
C ASP A 52 -8.24 -0.73 21.91
N MET A 53 -7.38 0.30 21.88
CA MET A 53 -6.37 0.52 20.84
C MET A 53 -5.02 -0.13 21.16
N TYR A 54 -4.85 -0.63 22.39
CA TYR A 54 -3.61 -1.29 22.81
C TYR A 54 -3.59 -2.74 22.32
N GLY A 55 -2.65 -3.04 21.43
CA GLY A 55 -2.28 -4.41 21.13
C GLY A 55 -0.79 -4.54 20.80
N GLY A 56 -0.39 -5.65 20.21
CA GLY A 56 1.02 -6.04 20.09
C GLY A 56 1.87 -5.08 19.25
N ASN A 57 3.21 -5.22 19.32
CA ASN A 57 4.16 -4.50 18.45
C ASN A 57 4.30 -5.15 17.06
N GLU A 58 3.22 -5.76 16.54
CA GLU A 58 3.20 -6.49 15.28
C GLU A 58 2.09 -5.92 14.39
N PRO A 59 2.31 -5.87 13.06
CA PRO A 59 1.26 -5.43 12.16
C PRO A 59 0.11 -6.45 12.18
N PRO A 60 -1.15 -6.01 12.04
CA PRO A 60 -2.26 -6.95 11.96
C PRO A 60 -2.17 -7.73 10.65
N PRO A 61 -2.34 -9.08 10.65
CA PRO A 61 -2.18 -9.88 9.44
C PRO A 61 -3.22 -9.58 8.36
N GLN A 62 -4.24 -8.78 8.68
CA GLN A 62 -5.28 -8.32 7.76
C GLN A 62 -4.96 -6.97 7.10
N GLN A 63 -3.85 -6.31 7.42
CA GLN A 63 -3.47 -5.01 6.83
C GLN A 63 -2.05 -5.05 6.26
N PRO A 64 -1.74 -4.22 5.26
CA PRO A 64 -0.43 -4.26 4.60
C PRO A 64 0.76 -3.91 5.49
N GLY A 65 0.58 -3.09 6.53
CA GLY A 65 1.67 -2.71 7.43
C GLY A 65 1.20 -1.78 8.54
N TYR A 66 2.09 -0.91 9.04
CA TYR A 66 1.78 0.00 10.15
C TYR A 66 1.15 1.33 9.75
N TRP A 67 1.42 1.85 8.56
CA TRP A 67 1.05 3.23 8.20
C TRP A 67 0.54 3.29 6.78
N CYS A 68 -0.76 3.56 6.64
CA CYS A 68 -1.33 3.99 5.36
C CYS A 68 -1.11 5.49 5.20
N LYS A 69 -0.61 5.93 4.05
CA LYS A 69 -0.34 7.36 3.78
C LYS A 69 -1.04 7.89 2.54
N TRP A 70 -1.98 7.10 2.02
CA TRP A 70 -2.99 7.59 1.09
C TRP A 70 -4.09 8.27 1.90
N VAL A 71 -4.38 9.52 1.56
CA VAL A 71 -5.44 10.32 2.16
C VAL A 71 -6.39 10.81 1.08
N PRO A 72 -7.71 10.88 1.35
CA PRO A 72 -8.65 11.51 0.45
C PRO A 72 -8.38 13.02 0.34
N THR A 73 -8.72 13.59 -0.81
CA THR A 73 -8.84 15.05 -0.93
C THR A 73 -10.01 15.54 -0.09
N ALA A 74 -9.98 16.82 0.32
CA ALA A 74 -11.09 17.42 1.06
C ALA A 74 -12.43 17.41 0.29
N ALA A 75 -12.39 17.31 -1.04
CA ALA A 75 -13.57 17.18 -1.89
C ALA A 75 -14.08 15.73 -2.01
N GLY A 76 -13.32 14.74 -1.51
CA GLY A 76 -13.62 13.32 -1.63
C GLY A 76 -13.43 12.75 -3.03
N ASP A 77 -12.86 13.51 -3.97
CA ASP A 77 -12.80 13.19 -5.39
C ASP A 77 -11.49 12.52 -5.83
N ALA A 78 -10.51 12.39 -4.93
CA ALA A 78 -9.28 11.65 -5.20
C ALA A 78 -8.58 11.14 -3.93
N LEU A 79 -7.67 10.17 -4.07
CA LEU A 79 -6.64 9.81 -3.10
C LEU A 79 -5.29 10.43 -3.50
N THR A 80 -4.54 10.92 -2.52
CA THR A 80 -3.20 11.51 -2.68
C THR A 80 -2.27 11.05 -1.57
N TRP A 81 -0.95 11.13 -1.81
CA TRP A 81 0.03 10.88 -0.76
C TRP A 81 0.06 12.07 0.21
N ASN A 82 0.06 11.80 1.51
CA ASN A 82 0.09 12.83 2.54
C ASN A 82 1.45 13.52 2.75
N GLY A 83 2.48 13.13 1.99
CA GLY A 83 3.83 13.71 2.06
C GLY A 83 4.73 13.13 3.17
N ALA A 84 4.30 12.09 3.89
CA ALA A 84 5.09 11.49 4.97
C ALA A 84 6.10 10.45 4.47
N GLU A 85 7.38 10.63 4.82
CA GLU A 85 8.51 9.73 4.48
C GLU A 85 8.31 8.29 4.96
N LYS A 86 8.91 7.31 4.27
CA LYS A 86 8.86 5.85 4.56
C LYS A 86 7.48 5.23 4.35
N PHE A 87 6.94 5.34 3.15
CA PHE A 87 5.66 4.72 2.82
C PHE A 87 5.88 3.33 2.21
N TYR A 88 6.07 2.34 3.07
CA TYR A 88 6.19 0.94 2.66
C TYR A 88 4.86 0.42 2.11
N ASP A 89 4.95 -0.49 1.13
CA ASP A 89 3.81 -1.20 0.54
C ASP A 89 2.71 -0.25 0.01
N ALA A 90 3.11 0.89 -0.57
CA ALA A 90 2.19 1.93 -1.00
C ALA A 90 1.13 1.39 -1.98
N GLU A 91 1.52 0.54 -2.93
CA GLU A 91 0.65 -0.15 -3.87
C GLU A 91 -0.32 -1.12 -3.17
N VAL A 92 0.13 -1.84 -2.15
CA VAL A 92 -0.69 -2.81 -1.40
C VAL A 92 -1.69 -2.06 -0.52
N TRP A 93 -1.27 -0.95 0.11
CA TRP A 93 -2.17 -0.03 0.82
C TRP A 93 -3.25 0.54 -0.09
N LEU A 94 -2.91 0.93 -1.30
CA LEU A 94 -3.88 1.44 -2.27
C LEU A 94 -4.90 0.36 -2.64
N ALA A 95 -4.43 -0.86 -2.94
CA ALA A 95 -5.30 -2.01 -3.21
C ALA A 95 -6.19 -2.34 -2.00
N TYR A 96 -5.64 -2.27 -0.79
CA TYR A 96 -6.36 -2.50 0.45
C TYR A 96 -7.49 -1.49 0.65
N LEU A 97 -7.25 -0.18 0.47
CA LEU A 97 -8.30 0.83 0.60
C LEU A 97 -9.45 0.59 -0.39
N ILE A 98 -9.10 0.29 -1.64
CA ILE A 98 -10.07 0.02 -2.71
C ILE A 98 -10.93 -1.20 -2.36
N ASP A 99 -10.31 -2.32 -2.03
CA ASP A 99 -10.99 -3.59 -1.80
C ASP A 99 -11.75 -3.64 -0.47
N THR A 100 -11.25 -2.93 0.54
CA THR A 100 -11.80 -2.98 1.89
C THR A 100 -12.93 -1.99 2.07
N PHE A 101 -12.79 -0.77 1.53
CA PHE A 101 -13.70 0.33 1.84
C PHE A 101 -14.48 0.84 0.63
N LEU A 102 -13.82 1.00 -0.52
CA LEU A 102 -14.32 1.93 -1.56
C LEU A 102 -15.13 1.27 -2.67
N ARG A 103 -14.67 0.13 -3.20
CA ARG A 103 -15.29 -0.45 -4.41
C ARG A 103 -16.65 -1.09 -4.13
N PRO A 104 -17.49 -1.26 -5.18
CA PRO A 104 -18.64 -2.16 -5.13
C PRO A 104 -18.27 -3.54 -4.56
N GLY A 105 -18.98 -3.95 -3.50
CA GLY A 105 -18.73 -5.23 -2.83
C GLY A 105 -17.50 -5.23 -1.93
N SER A 106 -17.09 -4.06 -1.43
CA SER A 106 -15.97 -3.93 -0.50
C SER A 106 -16.14 -4.77 0.77
N ALA A 107 -15.01 -5.14 1.38
CA ALA A 107 -14.97 -6.12 2.47
C ALA A 107 -15.83 -5.74 3.69
N ILE A 108 -15.96 -4.43 3.98
CA ILE A 108 -16.80 -3.96 5.10
C ILE A 108 -18.30 -4.21 4.92
N ARG A 109 -18.74 -4.60 3.71
CA ARG A 109 -20.13 -5.04 3.46
C ARG A 109 -20.37 -6.50 3.84
N GLY A 110 -19.31 -7.26 4.05
CA GLY A 110 -19.37 -8.67 4.45
C GLY A 110 -19.57 -8.85 5.95
N GLU A 111 -19.62 -10.12 6.37
CA GLU A 111 -19.58 -10.48 7.78
C GLU A 111 -18.18 -10.23 8.34
N THR A 112 -18.09 -9.58 9.49
CA THR A 112 -16.84 -9.40 10.22
C THR A 112 -16.63 -10.51 11.25
N ALA A 113 -15.38 -10.74 11.64
CA ALA A 113 -15.09 -11.71 12.69
C ALA A 113 -15.76 -11.31 14.02
N PRO A 114 -16.22 -12.28 14.84
CA PRO A 114 -16.80 -12.00 16.14
C PRO A 114 -15.86 -11.18 17.02
N GLY A 115 -16.38 -10.11 17.63
CA GLY A 115 -15.62 -9.24 18.54
C GLY A 115 -14.95 -8.04 17.87
N TRP A 116 -14.91 -7.98 16.54
CA TRP A 116 -14.46 -6.76 15.85
C TRP A 116 -15.44 -5.62 16.08
N VAL A 117 -14.91 -4.44 16.38
CA VAL A 117 -15.69 -3.22 16.54
C VAL A 117 -15.75 -2.52 15.19
N LEU A 118 -16.97 -2.31 14.70
CA LEU A 118 -17.20 -1.53 13.50
C LEU A 118 -17.41 -0.05 13.87
N PRO A 119 -16.66 0.88 13.28
CA PRO A 119 -16.88 2.31 13.45
C PRO A 119 -18.32 2.70 13.08
N PRO A 120 -19.01 3.53 13.87
CA PRO A 120 -20.36 3.99 13.54
C PRO A 120 -20.47 4.67 12.16
N LEU A 121 -19.38 5.29 11.69
CA LEU A 121 -19.33 5.92 10.37
C LEU A 121 -19.58 4.93 9.22
N PHE A 122 -19.38 3.63 9.40
CA PHE A 122 -19.61 2.62 8.36
C PHE A 122 -21.09 2.52 7.95
N GLU A 123 -22.03 2.99 8.79
CA GLU A 123 -23.44 3.13 8.39
C GLU A 123 -23.62 4.09 7.20
N HIS A 124 -22.68 5.00 6.99
CA HIS A 124 -22.72 6.01 5.93
C HIS A 124 -21.81 5.68 4.74
N PHE A 125 -21.03 4.61 4.79
CA PHE A 125 -20.21 4.20 3.65
C PHE A 125 -21.12 3.75 2.50
N THR A 126 -20.84 4.20 1.29
CA THR A 126 -21.61 3.83 0.08
C THR A 126 -20.98 2.65 -0.65
N CYS A 127 -19.65 2.54 -0.63
CA CYS A 127 -18.91 1.43 -1.25
C CYS A 127 -19.29 1.23 -2.72
N ASP A 128 -19.48 2.29 -3.47
CA ASP A 128 -19.92 2.29 -4.87
C ASP A 128 -18.93 3.00 -5.78
N HIS A 129 -17.71 3.22 -5.30
CA HIS A 129 -16.72 4.04 -5.98
C HIS A 129 -15.93 3.26 -7.03
N VAL A 130 -15.63 3.95 -8.12
CA VAL A 130 -14.68 3.52 -9.15
C VAL A 130 -13.49 4.46 -9.12
N LEU A 131 -12.31 3.87 -8.96
CA LEU A 131 -11.05 4.56 -8.84
C LEU A 131 -10.22 4.39 -10.12
N ASN A 132 -9.67 5.51 -10.59
CA ASN A 132 -8.77 5.55 -11.75
C ASN A 132 -7.71 6.64 -11.56
N GLY A 133 -6.47 6.38 -11.95
CA GLY A 133 -5.45 7.41 -11.95
C GLY A 133 -4.04 6.84 -11.95
N VAL A 134 -3.09 7.76 -11.94
CA VAL A 134 -1.66 7.44 -12.03
C VAL A 134 -0.94 8.18 -10.91
N ILE A 135 -0.11 7.43 -10.19
CA ILE A 135 0.89 7.93 -9.27
C ILE A 135 2.26 7.58 -9.85
N VAL A 136 3.12 8.58 -9.96
CA VAL A 136 4.55 8.39 -10.23
C VAL A 136 5.26 8.33 -8.88
N ALA A 137 6.11 7.34 -8.70
CA ALA A 137 6.92 7.16 -7.53
C ALA A 137 8.42 7.29 -7.88
N GLN A 138 9.17 7.90 -6.97
CA GLN A 138 10.59 8.16 -7.09
C GLN A 138 11.26 7.76 -5.78
N GLY A 139 12.11 6.74 -5.82
CA GLY A 139 12.98 6.36 -4.71
C GLY A 139 14.24 7.23 -4.66
N GLU A 140 15.28 6.74 -3.97
CA GLU A 140 16.48 7.54 -3.70
C GLU A 140 17.38 7.72 -4.93
N GLU A 141 17.45 6.70 -5.78
CA GLU A 141 18.28 6.70 -6.99
C GLU A 141 17.51 7.28 -8.17
N GLU A 142 18.18 8.02 -9.07
CA GLU A 142 17.51 8.70 -10.18
C GLU A 142 16.75 7.75 -11.11
N ASP A 143 17.19 6.49 -11.18
CA ASP A 143 16.62 5.38 -11.93
C ASP A 143 15.67 4.48 -11.11
N ASP A 144 15.54 4.70 -9.80
CA ASP A 144 14.52 4.06 -8.96
C ASP A 144 13.18 4.81 -9.13
N ARG A 145 12.57 4.62 -10.29
CA ARG A 145 11.26 5.18 -10.63
C ARG A 145 10.31 4.07 -11.00
N TRP A 146 9.08 4.21 -10.55
CA TRP A 146 7.99 3.34 -10.97
C TRP A 146 6.67 4.09 -11.01
N ARG A 147 5.66 3.42 -11.52
CA ARG A 147 4.33 3.98 -11.67
C ARG A 147 3.30 3.05 -11.05
N ILE A 148 2.42 3.60 -10.23
CA ILE A 148 1.22 2.92 -9.75
C ILE A 148 0.06 3.46 -10.58
N GLU A 149 -0.59 2.59 -11.35
CA GLU A 149 -1.75 2.95 -12.15
C GLU A 149 -2.99 2.16 -11.69
N VAL A 150 -4.02 2.87 -11.28
CA VAL A 150 -5.32 2.29 -10.95
C VAL A 150 -6.22 2.37 -12.16
N ARG A 151 -6.77 1.24 -12.59
CA ARG A 151 -7.76 1.12 -13.66
C ARG A 151 -8.96 0.33 -13.17
N ASP A 152 -10.13 0.94 -13.14
CA ASP A 152 -11.39 0.29 -12.73
C ASP A 152 -11.24 -0.50 -11.41
N ASN A 153 -10.69 0.15 -10.37
CA ASN A 153 -10.41 -0.44 -9.06
C ASN A 153 -9.31 -1.51 -9.02
N VAL A 154 -8.57 -1.73 -10.11
CA VAL A 154 -7.43 -2.66 -10.14
C VAL A 154 -6.12 -1.87 -10.08
N VAL A 155 -5.28 -2.17 -9.09
CA VAL A 155 -3.97 -1.55 -8.91
C VAL A 155 -2.93 -2.28 -9.75
N HIS A 156 -2.23 -1.52 -10.58
CA HIS A 156 -1.12 -1.99 -11.39
C HIS A 156 0.15 -1.25 -10.99
N VAL A 157 1.26 -1.97 -10.94
CA VAL A 157 2.60 -1.39 -10.80
C VAL A 157 3.36 -1.63 -12.09
N VAL A 158 3.89 -0.55 -12.66
CA VAL A 158 4.72 -0.58 -13.87
C VAL A 158 6.15 -0.26 -13.48
N ARG A 159 7.04 -1.23 -13.70
CA ARG A 159 8.46 -1.16 -13.34
C ARG A 159 9.27 -2.29 -13.99
N PRO A 160 10.61 -2.25 -13.93
CA PRO A 160 11.43 -3.31 -14.49
C PRO A 160 11.11 -4.70 -13.89
N PRO A 161 11.25 -5.78 -14.68
CA PRO A 161 10.96 -7.14 -14.25
C PRO A 161 11.88 -7.68 -13.15
N SER A 162 12.97 -6.97 -12.81
CA SER A 162 13.85 -7.29 -11.68
C SER A 162 13.19 -7.09 -10.31
N TRP A 163 11.90 -6.76 -10.27
CA TRP A 163 11.12 -6.64 -9.04
C TRP A 163 9.99 -7.67 -8.91
N PRO A 164 9.68 -8.10 -7.67
CA PRO A 164 10.44 -7.87 -6.44
C PRO A 164 11.84 -8.45 -6.52
N ALA A 165 12.84 -7.68 -6.06
CA ALA A 165 14.23 -8.15 -6.08
C ALA A 165 14.30 -9.44 -5.29
N ASP A 166 15.09 -10.41 -5.76
CA ASP A 166 15.26 -11.71 -5.12
C ASP A 166 15.59 -11.55 -3.62
N GLY A 167 14.59 -11.67 -2.73
CA GLY A 167 14.77 -11.56 -1.28
C GLY A 167 14.43 -10.22 -0.63
N GLU A 168 13.86 -9.24 -1.34
CA GLU A 168 13.05 -8.19 -0.72
C GLU A 168 11.64 -8.75 -0.51
N SER A 169 11.44 -9.45 0.59
CA SER A 169 10.10 -9.86 0.96
C SER A 169 9.23 -8.64 1.25
N ALA A 170 7.95 -8.75 0.91
CA ALA A 170 6.84 -7.93 1.43
C ALA A 170 6.65 -8.08 2.95
N ASP A 171 7.73 -8.41 3.67
CA ASP A 171 7.79 -8.49 5.12
C ASP A 171 8.27 -7.12 5.60
N GLY A 172 7.32 -6.29 6.01
CA GLY A 172 7.60 -5.02 6.69
C GLY A 172 8.65 -5.18 7.79
N GLU A 173 9.45 -4.12 7.97
CA GLU A 173 10.52 -3.95 8.97
C GLU A 173 10.71 -5.09 10.00
N PRO A 174 11.91 -5.71 10.07
CA PRO A 174 12.22 -6.58 11.20
C PRO A 174 12.20 -5.76 12.49
N ALA A 175 11.47 -6.29 13.49
CA ALA A 175 11.35 -5.71 14.82
C ALA A 175 12.73 -5.29 15.37
N ASP A 176 12.86 -3.98 15.61
CA ASP A 176 14.07 -3.34 16.09
C ASP A 176 14.52 -3.97 17.42
N GLY A 177 15.76 -4.47 17.47
CA GLY A 177 16.46 -4.76 18.73
C GLY A 177 17.06 -6.16 18.91
N ARG A 178 18.22 -6.42 18.29
CA ARG A 178 19.36 -7.12 18.95
C ARG A 178 20.69 -6.92 18.20
N PRO A 179 21.84 -6.93 18.89
CA PRO A 179 23.09 -6.38 18.38
C PRO A 179 23.83 -7.33 17.42
N ALA A 180 24.59 -6.72 16.52
CA ALA A 180 25.50 -7.38 15.59
C ALA A 180 26.52 -8.30 16.30
N GLY A 181 26.53 -9.57 15.91
CA GLY A 181 27.59 -10.54 16.19
C GLY A 181 28.28 -10.94 14.88
N GLY A 182 29.61 -10.79 14.84
CA GLY A 182 30.41 -10.78 13.61
C GLY A 182 31.06 -12.10 13.16
N GLY A 183 31.81 -11.96 12.07
CA GLY A 183 32.75 -12.93 11.46
C GLY A 183 32.09 -13.80 10.37
N SER A 184 32.70 -14.13 9.23
CA SER A 184 34.06 -13.98 8.73
C SER A 184 34.06 -14.25 7.20
N ALA A 185 35.14 -13.84 6.55
CA ALA A 185 35.44 -13.86 5.11
C ALA A 185 35.24 -15.18 4.35
N GLY A 186 34.96 -15.04 3.05
CA GLY A 186 35.17 -16.06 2.01
C GLY A 186 35.39 -15.39 0.66
N GLU A 187 36.60 -15.50 0.12
CA GLU A 187 37.02 -14.99 -1.20
C GLU A 187 36.64 -15.94 -2.36
N GLY A 188 36.29 -15.33 -3.51
CA GLY A 188 36.56 -15.86 -4.86
C GLY A 188 35.33 -16.06 -5.77
N PRO A 189 35.49 -16.12 -7.11
CA PRO A 189 36.38 -15.34 -7.96
C PRO A 189 35.62 -14.57 -9.08
N ALA A 190 36.38 -13.70 -9.75
CA ALA A 190 35.96 -12.88 -10.89
C ALA A 190 35.62 -13.68 -12.17
N GLY A 191 34.68 -13.15 -12.97
CA GLY A 191 34.63 -13.37 -14.41
C GLY A 191 33.22 -13.56 -14.97
N GLY A 192 32.76 -12.62 -15.80
CA GLY A 192 31.57 -12.79 -16.64
C GLY A 192 31.16 -11.46 -17.27
N GLY A 193 31.31 -11.33 -18.59
CA GLY A 193 31.26 -10.06 -19.30
C GLY A 193 29.92 -9.33 -19.25
N SER A 194 30.00 -8.00 -19.08
CA SER A 194 28.92 -7.07 -19.40
C SER A 194 28.75 -7.04 -20.93
N ALA A 195 27.76 -7.78 -21.41
CA ALA A 195 27.11 -7.47 -22.67
C ALA A 195 26.09 -6.37 -22.37
N GLY A 196 26.10 -5.29 -23.15
CA GLY A 196 25.19 -4.18 -22.97
C GLY A 196 23.74 -4.61 -23.14
N GLU A 197 23.00 -4.63 -22.04
CA GLU A 197 21.54 -4.62 -22.05
C GLU A 197 21.12 -3.14 -22.06
N GLY A 198 20.39 -2.74 -23.11
CA GLY A 198 19.55 -1.55 -23.00
C GLY A 198 18.55 -1.74 -21.86
N PRO A 199 17.92 -0.67 -21.33
CA PRO A 199 16.96 -0.82 -20.24
C PRO A 199 15.90 -1.85 -20.64
N ALA A 200 15.73 -2.90 -19.84
CA ALA A 200 14.70 -3.90 -20.05
C ALA A 200 13.34 -3.20 -20.07
N ASP A 201 12.45 -3.60 -20.99
CA ASP A 201 11.09 -3.06 -21.04
C ASP A 201 10.39 -3.34 -19.70
N ASP A 202 9.70 -2.33 -19.17
CA ASP A 202 8.94 -2.45 -17.93
C ASP A 202 7.88 -3.55 -18.05
N HIS A 203 7.63 -4.22 -16.93
CA HIS A 203 6.52 -5.15 -16.76
C HIS A 203 5.37 -4.49 -16.02
N VAL A 204 4.18 -5.07 -16.15
CA VAL A 204 2.99 -4.69 -15.39
C VAL A 204 2.66 -5.77 -14.39
N PHE A 205 2.58 -5.40 -13.13
CA PHE A 205 2.18 -6.27 -12.03
C PHE A 205 0.81 -5.86 -11.52
N VAL A 206 -0.11 -6.81 -11.38
CA VAL A 206 -1.37 -6.58 -10.66
C VAL A 206 -1.13 -6.84 -9.17
N VAL A 207 -1.56 -5.90 -8.33
CA VAL A 207 -1.36 -5.94 -6.87
C VAL A 207 -2.69 -6.18 -6.15
N GLY A 208 -2.73 -7.21 -5.30
CA GLY A 208 -3.87 -7.53 -4.44
C GLY A 208 -3.77 -6.87 -3.07
N ALA A 209 -4.91 -6.71 -2.39
CA ALA A 209 -5.00 -6.13 -1.04
C ALA A 209 -4.28 -6.92 0.07
N ASN A 210 -3.91 -8.17 -0.21
CA ASN A 210 -3.15 -9.07 0.66
C ASN A 210 -1.65 -9.15 0.29
N GLY A 211 -1.18 -8.32 -0.64
CA GLY A 211 0.19 -8.33 -1.13
C GLY A 211 0.46 -9.32 -2.26
N ASP A 212 -0.56 -10.03 -2.77
CA ASP A 212 -0.37 -10.91 -3.93
C ASP A 212 0.03 -10.11 -5.16
N LEU A 213 1.08 -10.56 -5.84
CA LEU A 213 1.60 -9.96 -7.06
C LEU A 213 1.44 -10.92 -8.23
N ARG A 214 0.89 -10.42 -9.35
CA ARG A 214 0.79 -11.16 -10.60
C ARG A 214 1.42 -10.37 -11.74
N ASP A 215 2.53 -10.89 -12.27
CA ASP A 215 3.17 -10.36 -13.46
C ASP A 215 2.31 -10.66 -14.72
N LEU A 216 1.98 -9.61 -15.48
CA LEU A 216 1.28 -9.69 -16.76
C LEU A 216 2.23 -9.66 -17.97
N GLY A 217 3.53 -9.48 -17.73
CA GLY A 217 4.56 -9.31 -18.75
C GLY A 217 4.72 -7.85 -19.17
N PRO A 218 5.32 -7.61 -20.35
CA PRO A 218 5.71 -6.27 -20.80
C PRO A 218 4.57 -5.25 -20.83
N ALA A 219 4.84 -4.04 -20.38
CA ALA A 219 3.87 -2.97 -20.18
C ALA A 219 3.15 -2.57 -21.47
N VAL A 220 3.92 -2.33 -22.54
CA VAL A 220 3.38 -1.98 -23.87
C VAL A 220 2.43 -3.06 -24.39
N SER A 221 2.73 -4.34 -24.14
CA SER A 221 1.88 -5.47 -24.57
C SER A 221 0.54 -5.51 -23.83
N ASN A 222 0.47 -4.93 -22.63
CA ASN A 222 -0.72 -4.86 -21.79
C ASN A 222 -1.42 -3.49 -21.84
N GLY A 223 -1.01 -2.60 -22.76
CA GLY A 223 -1.61 -1.27 -22.91
C GLY A 223 -1.21 -0.27 -21.82
N PHE A 224 0.01 -0.40 -21.31
CA PHE A 224 0.63 0.54 -20.38
C PHE A 224 1.78 1.26 -21.09
N GLU A 225 2.00 2.52 -20.73
CA GLU A 225 3.19 3.25 -21.14
C GLU A 225 4.40 2.72 -20.37
N ASN A 226 5.54 2.63 -21.07
CA ASN A 226 6.88 2.51 -20.47
C ASN A 226 7.27 3.84 -19.82
#